data_AF-A0A0M0BC49-F1
#
_entry.id   AF-A0A0M0BC49-F1
#
_cell.length_a   1.000
_cell.length_b   1.000
_cell.length_c   1.000
_cell.angle_alpha   90.00
_cell.angle_beta   90.00
_cell.angle_gamma   90.00
#
_symmetry.space_group_name_H-M   'P 1'
#
loop_
_entity.id
_entity.type
_entity.pdbx_description
1 polymer ?
#
loop_
_entity_poly.entity_id
_entity_poly.type
_entity_poly.pdbx_seq_one_letter_code
_entity_poly.pdbx_strand_id
1 'polypeptide(L)' 'TPGHSWQNVAQSGVGLGHKSLIFAAKVMAATAIDLLTDAKLLKRATHEHRRRLGEQTYQPVIAPDAKPPLDAWEKAST' A
#
# COMPACT_ATOMS: atom_id res chain seq x y z
N THR A 1 6.48 11.15 -6.34
CA THR A 1 5.61 11.91 -5.41
C THR A 1 6.45 12.49 -4.28
N PRO A 2 6.05 13.58 -3.60
CA PRO A 2 6.75 14.02 -2.39
C PRO A 2 6.81 12.88 -1.38
N GLY A 3 7.99 12.59 -0.84
CA GLY A 3 8.23 11.46 0.07
C GLY A 3 8.64 10.14 -0.61
N HIS A 4 8.61 10.05 -1.94
CA HIS A 4 9.24 8.95 -2.69
C HIS A 4 10.74 9.22 -2.87
N SER A 5 11.49 9.19 -1.77
CA SER A 5 12.92 9.45 -1.74
C SER A 5 13.66 8.43 -0.90
N TRP A 6 14.94 8.18 -1.24
CA TRP A 6 15.79 7.30 -0.45
C TRP A 6 16.01 7.81 0.97
N GLN A 7 16.03 9.13 1.15
CA GLN A 7 16.14 9.77 2.46
C GLN A 7 14.99 9.36 3.37
N ASN A 8 13.76 9.28 2.84
CA ASN A 8 12.59 8.83 3.59
C ASN A 8 12.64 7.34 3.92
N VAL A 9 13.07 6.49 2.97
CA VAL A 9 13.22 5.05 3.20
C VAL A 9 14.23 4.77 4.32
N ALA A 10 15.36 5.48 4.32
CA ALA A 10 16.40 5.32 5.34
C ALA A 10 15.91 5.66 6.76
N GLN A 11 14.90 6.52 6.91
CA GLN A 11 14.35 6.87 8.23
C GLN A 11 13.64 5.70 8.94
N SER A 12 13.25 4.65 8.20
CA SER A 12 12.62 3.47 8.80
C SER A 12 13.55 2.73 9.78
N GLY A 13 14.88 2.79 9.55
CA GLY A 13 15.88 2.08 10.35
C GLY A 13 16.34 2.80 11.62
N VAL A 14 15.86 4.02 11.89
CA VAL A 14 16.25 4.79 13.09
C VAL A 14 15.12 4.80 14.14
N GLY A 15 15.44 5.26 15.35
CA GLY A 15 14.51 5.21 16.49
C GLY A 15 13.16 5.89 16.25
N LEU A 16 13.10 6.92 15.40
CA LEU A 16 11.83 7.54 15.00
C LEU A 16 10.97 6.58 14.17
N GLY A 17 11.56 5.86 13.21
CA GLY A 17 10.87 4.87 12.39
C GLY A 17 10.23 3.76 13.24
N HIS A 18 10.97 3.21 14.20
CA HIS A 18 10.44 2.17 15.10
C HIS A 18 9.27 2.65 15.97
N LYS A 19 9.34 3.88 16.52
CA LYS A 19 8.23 4.44 17.31
C LYS A 19 6.98 4.64 16.45
N SER A 20 7.16 5.17 15.25
CA SER A 20 6.08 5.35 14.28
C SER A 20 5.46 4.01 13.85
N LEU A 21 6.27 2.96 13.66
CA LEU A 21 5.79 1.61 13.35
C LEU A 21 4.83 1.09 14.42
N ILE A 22 5.23 1.15 15.70
CA ILE A 22 4.39 0.68 16.80
C ILE A 22 3.10 1.50 16.92
N PHE A 23 3.18 2.82 16.73
CA PHE A 23 2.00 3.67 16.71
C PHE A 23 1.03 3.29 15.58
N ALA A 24 1.53 3.17 14.35
CA ALA A 24 0.72 2.79 13.19
C ALA A 24 0.07 1.41 13.38
N ALA A 25 0.81 0.43 13.91
CA ALA A 25 0.29 -0.90 14.22
C ALA A 25 -0.90 -0.84 15.21
N LYS A 26 -0.77 -0.04 16.28
CA LYS A 26 -1.86 0.14 17.26
C LYS A 26 -3.09 0.78 16.64
N VAL A 27 -2.91 1.81 15.81
CA VAL A 27 -4.03 2.47 15.11
C VAL A 27 -4.75 1.51 14.17
N MET A 28 -4.01 0.73 13.38
CA MET A 28 -4.61 -0.27 12.48
C MET A 28 -5.37 -1.34 13.26
N ALA A 29 -4.80 -1.86 14.35
CA ALA A 29 -5.44 -2.87 15.20
C ALA A 29 -6.72 -2.34 15.87
N ALA A 30 -6.66 -1.14 16.48
CA ALA A 30 -7.83 -0.51 17.09
C ALA A 30 -8.94 -0.25 16.05
N THR A 31 -8.57 0.25 14.87
CA THR A 31 -9.52 0.46 13.75
C THR A 31 -10.18 -0.85 13.33
N ALA A 32 -9.42 -1.95 13.25
CA ALA A 32 -9.96 -3.25 12.94
C ALA A 32 -10.94 -3.73 14.02
N ILE A 33 -10.61 -3.53 15.30
CA ILE A 33 -11.50 -3.86 16.42
C ILE A 33 -12.82 -3.07 16.31
N ASP A 34 -12.77 -1.77 16.06
CA ASP A 34 -13.98 -0.95 15.88
C ASP A 34 -14.86 -1.47 14.74
N LEU A 35 -14.26 -1.82 13.60
CA LEU A 35 -14.98 -2.37 12.45
C LEU A 35 -15.59 -3.76 12.74
N LEU A 36 -14.90 -4.59 13.53
CA LEU A 36 -15.38 -5.93 13.89
C LEU A 36 -16.46 -5.91 14.99
N THR A 37 -16.50 -4.86 15.81
CA THR A 37 -17.41 -4.77 16.97
C THR A 37 -18.61 -3.85 16.74
N ASP A 38 -18.54 -2.90 15.80
CA ASP A 38 -19.66 -2.05 15.39
C ASP A 38 -20.09 -2.34 13.94
N ALA A 39 -21.14 -3.17 13.81
CA ALA A 39 -21.72 -3.53 12.52
C ALA A 39 -22.29 -2.33 11.73
N LYS A 40 -22.72 -1.26 12.41
CA LYS A 40 -23.21 -0.04 11.74
C LYS A 40 -22.05 0.75 11.17
N LEU A 41 -20.94 0.86 11.91
CA LEU A 41 -19.72 1.48 11.41
C LEU A 41 -19.18 0.73 10.19
N LEU A 42 -19.09 -0.59 10.26
CA LEU A 42 -18.65 -1.43 9.14
C LEU A 42 -19.47 -1.17 7.88
N LYS A 43 -20.81 -1.20 7.99
CA LYS A 43 -21.70 -0.93 6.84
C LYS A 43 -21.45 0.44 6.21
N ARG A 44 -21.26 1.48 7.02
CA ARG A 44 -20.95 2.85 6.52
C ARG A 44 -19.60 2.91 5.83
N ALA A 45 -18.56 2.31 6.43
CA ALA A 45 -17.22 2.27 5.87
C ALA A 45 -17.18 1.52 4.52
N THR A 46 -17.85 0.36 4.43
CA THR A 46 -17.97 -0.41 3.18
C THR A 46 -18.73 0.37 2.11
N HIS A 47 -19.84 1.04 2.47
CA HIS A 47 -20.59 1.87 1.52
C HIS A 47 -19.73 3.01 0.96
N GLU A 48 -19.04 3.76 1.83
CA GLU A 48 -18.15 4.85 1.39
C GLU A 48 -17.00 4.34 0.51
N HIS A 49 -16.39 3.20 0.86
CA HIS A 49 -15.34 2.61 0.05
C HIS A 49 -15.83 2.22 -1.35
N ARG A 50 -16.98 1.55 -1.45
CA ARG A 50 -17.61 1.22 -2.73
C ARG A 50 -17.96 2.47 -3.54
N ARG A 51 -18.51 3.50 -2.90
CA ARG A 51 -18.82 4.77 -3.54
C ARG A 51 -17.57 5.45 -4.12
N ARG A 52 -16.44 5.40 -3.40
CA ARG A 52 -15.15 5.97 -3.87
C ARG A 52 -14.55 5.17 -5.02
N LEU A 53 -14.64 3.84 -4.96
CA LEU A 53 -14.15 2.97 -6.03
C LEU A 53 -14.99 3.12 -7.30
N GLY A 54 -16.31 3.32 -7.15
CA GLY A 54 -17.23 3.43 -8.27
C GLY A 54 -17.20 2.16 -9.12
N GLU A 55 -17.01 2.33 -10.43
CA GLU A 55 -16.87 1.23 -11.40
C GLU A 55 -15.40 0.89 -11.71
N GLN A 56 -14.44 1.51 -11.01
CA GLN A 56 -13.03 1.27 -11.27
C GLN A 56 -12.65 -0.16 -10.88
N THR A 57 -12.25 -0.94 -11.88
CA THR A 57 -11.68 -2.27 -11.70
C THR A 57 -10.18 -2.18 -11.89
N TYR A 58 -9.41 -2.83 -11.00
CA TYR A 58 -7.96 -2.92 -11.16
C TYR A 58 -7.63 -3.63 -12.49
N GLN A 59 -6.91 -2.93 -13.35
CA GLN A 59 -6.31 -3.51 -14.56
C GLN A 59 -4.80 -3.53 -14.36
N PRO A 60 -4.16 -4.71 -14.39
CA PRO A 60 -2.71 -4.79 -14.39
C PRO A 60 -2.14 -4.00 -15.57
N VAL A 61 -1.14 -3.15 -15.29
CA VAL A 61 -0.40 -2.42 -16.34
C VAL A 61 0.52 -3.39 -17.11
N ILE A 62 0.88 -4.50 -16.48
CA ILE A 62 1.70 -5.56 -17.05
C ILE A 62 0.79 -6.49 -17.86
N ALA A 63 1.16 -6.75 -19.12
CA ALA A 63 0.42 -7.65 -19.98
C ALA A 63 0.38 -9.08 -19.38
N PRO A 64 -0.71 -9.85 -19.59
CA PRO A 64 -0.85 -11.19 -19.00
C PRO A 64 0.28 -12.17 -19.35
N ASP A 65 0.89 -11.99 -20.52
CA ASP A 65 1.96 -12.81 -21.07
C ASP A 65 3.35 -12.17 -20.94
N ALA A 66 3.45 -11.01 -20.26
CA ALA A 66 4.72 -10.32 -20.08
C ALA A 66 5.71 -11.20 -19.31
N LYS A 67 6.88 -11.43 -19.92
CA LYS A 67 8.00 -12.09 -19.27
C LYS A 67 8.95 -11.05 -18.68
N PRO A 68 9.60 -11.33 -17.54
CA PRO A 68 10.68 -10.49 -17.04
C PRO A 68 11.76 -10.32 -18.12
N PRO A 69 12.31 -9.11 -18.31
CA PRO A 69 13.32 -8.86 -19.32
C PRO A 69 14.70 -9.32 -18.80
N LEU A 70 14.91 -10.65 -18.77
CA LEU A 70 16.13 -11.27 -18.24
C LEU A 70 17.38 -10.96 -19.08
N ASP A 71 17.20 -10.56 -20.34
CA ASP A 71 18.20 -10.23 -21.35
C ASP A 71 18.41 -8.72 -21.51
N ALA A 72 17.76 -7.87 -20.70
CA ALA A 72 17.80 -6.41 -20.82
C ALA A 72 19.22 -5.80 -20.83
N TRP A 73 20.19 -6.51 -20.23
CA TRP A 73 21.57 -6.04 -20.06
C TRP A 73 22.56 -6.66 -21.05
N GLU A 74 22.16 -7.61 -21.89
CA GLU A 74 23.07 -8.28 -22.85
C GLU A 74 23.50 -7.35 -24.00
N LYS A 75 22.66 -6.40 -24.41
CA LYS A 75 22.94 -5.48 -25.53
C LYS A 75 23.76 -4.24 -25.17
N ALA A 76 24.10 -4.03 -23.90
CA ALA A 76 24.88 -2.86 -23.48
C ALA A 76 26.41 -3.06 -23.59
N SER A 77 26.85 -4.22 -24.09
CA SER A 77 28.26 -4.61 -24.22
C SER A 77 28.69 -4.68 -25.69
N THR A 78 28.65 -3.54 -26.39
CA THR A 78 29.34 -3.32 -27.68
C THR A 78 29.77 -1.87 -27.78
#